data_AF-A0A661U8A4-F1
#
_entry.id   AF-A0A661U8A4-F1
#
_cell.length_a   1.000
_cell.length_b   1.000
_cell.length_c   1.000
_cell.angle_alpha   90.00
_cell.angle_beta   90.00
_cell.angle_gamma   90.00
#
_symmetry.space_group_name_H-M   'P 1'
#
loop_
_entity.id
_entity.type
_entity.pdbx_description
1 polymer ?
#
loop_
_entity_poly.entity_id
_entity_poly.type
_entity_poly.pdbx_seq_one_letter_code
_entity_poly.pdbx_strand_id
1 'polypeptide(L)'
;MKLMRVIGSVVSTVKDEKMGGMKLLIVAPCDLYGNPIDVDYKRNVLVAVDAVGAGEGEVVMTASGSSARQTALTKDRPVDTVIMGIVDSLEVGGKFTYLKEGLEITKPKTVMKAEGDVKRKVVKKGGGKRR
;
A
#
# COMPACT_ATOMS: atom_id res chain seq x y z
N MET A 1 2.27 -2.64 11.82
CA MET A 1 2.52 -3.22 10.49
C MET A 1 3.74 -2.54 9.90
N LYS A 2 4.48 -3.20 9.01
CA LYS A 2 5.66 -2.63 8.35
C LYS A 2 5.54 -2.77 6.83
N LEU A 3 6.05 -1.77 6.11
CA LEU A 3 6.23 -1.81 4.66
C LEU A 3 7.55 -2.52 4.35
N MET A 4 7.49 -3.54 3.52
CA MET A 4 8.64 -4.37 3.17
C MET A 4 8.61 -4.70 1.67
N ARG A 5 9.72 -5.18 1.13
CA ARG A 5 9.81 -5.74 -0.22
C ARG A 5 10.21 -7.20 -0.14
N VAL A 6 9.58 -8.05 -0.96
CA VAL A 6 9.99 -9.45 -1.10
C VAL A 6 11.29 -9.51 -1.90
N ILE A 7 12.31 -10.13 -1.32
CA ILE A 7 13.65 -10.22 -1.91
C ILE A 7 14.11 -11.67 -2.17
N GLY A 8 13.27 -12.65 -1.83
CA GLY A 8 13.57 -14.05 -2.05
C GLY A 8 12.68 -14.99 -1.25
N SER A 9 13.12 -16.24 -1.12
CA SER A 9 12.38 -17.29 -0.42
C SER A 9 13.28 -18.12 0.49
N VAL A 10 12.69 -18.78 1.48
CA VAL A 10 13.39 -19.74 2.35
C VAL A 10 12.73 -21.10 2.22
N VAL A 11 13.55 -22.15 2.15
CA VAL A 11 13.08 -23.54 2.25
C VAL A 11 13.61 -24.13 3.54
N SER A 12 12.71 -24.75 4.31
CA SER A 12 13.07 -25.55 5.48
C SER A 12 12.32 -26.87 5.43
N THR A 13 13.05 -27.99 5.46
CA THR A 13 12.48 -29.34 5.50
C THR A 13 12.20 -29.81 6.92
N VAL A 14 12.98 -29.33 7.90
CA VAL A 14 12.83 -29.63 9.33
C VAL A 14 12.31 -28.39 10.06
N LYS A 15 11.03 -28.43 10.48
CA LYS A 15 10.31 -27.33 11.12
C LYS A 15 9.12 -27.89 11.91
N ASP A 16 8.51 -27.04 12.75
CA ASP A 16 7.30 -27.39 13.48
C ASP A 16 6.20 -27.86 12.52
N GLU A 17 5.51 -28.94 12.88
CA GLU A 17 4.50 -29.57 12.02
C GLU A 17 3.37 -28.60 11.63
N LYS A 18 3.04 -27.65 12.51
CA LYS A 18 2.02 -26.62 12.23
C LYS A 18 2.46 -25.62 11.16
N MET A 19 3.74 -25.57 10.82
CA MET A 19 4.26 -24.77 9.70
C MET A 19 4.29 -25.53 8.37
N GLY A 20 3.79 -26.77 8.33
CA GLY A 20 3.63 -27.53 7.09
C GLY A 20 2.81 -26.77 6.04
N GLY A 21 3.26 -26.83 4.78
CA GLY A 21 2.55 -26.24 3.64
C GLY A 21 2.60 -24.72 3.53
N MET A 22 3.23 -24.00 4.48
CA MET A 22 3.38 -22.55 4.38
C MET A 22 4.52 -22.16 3.46
N LYS A 23 4.26 -21.15 2.62
CA LYS A 23 5.28 -20.48 1.83
C LYS A 23 6.02 -19.45 2.69
N LEU A 24 7.34 -19.52 2.69
CA LEU A 24 8.22 -18.65 3.46
C LEU A 24 8.98 -17.72 2.50
N LEU A 25 8.83 -16.42 2.72
CA LEU A 25 9.46 -15.38 1.91
C LEU A 25 10.45 -14.58 2.75
N ILE A 26 11.55 -14.18 2.13
CA ILE A 26 12.51 -13.23 2.70
C ILE A 26 12.03 -11.83 2.34
N VAL A 27 11.88 -10.98 3.35
CA VAL A 27 11.45 -9.59 3.17
C VAL A 27 12.45 -8.62 3.79
N ALA A 28 12.68 -7.50 3.11
CA ALA A 28 13.55 -6.43 3.57
C ALA A 28 12.76 -5.11 3.69
N PRO A 29 13.12 -4.20 4.62
CA PRO A 29 12.49 -2.90 4.71
C PRO A 29 12.69 -2.10 3.42
N CYS A 30 11.63 -1.42 2.99
CA CYS A 30 11.68 -0.51 1.85
C CYS A 30 11.20 0.90 2.23
N ASP A 31 11.61 1.88 1.43
CA ASP A 31 11.16 3.25 1.54
C ASP A 31 9.74 3.44 0.95
N LEU A 32 9.24 4.67 0.98
CA LEU A 32 7.92 5.02 0.46
C LEU A 32 7.82 4.98 -1.08
N TYR A 33 8.92 4.68 -1.77
CA TYR A 33 8.99 4.47 -3.21
C TYR A 33 9.10 2.98 -3.56
N GLY A 34 9.09 2.09 -2.56
CA GLY A 34 9.22 0.65 -2.74
C GLY A 34 10.67 0.18 -2.98
N ASN A 35 11.65 1.05 -2.78
CA ASN A 35 13.07 0.68 -2.90
C ASN A 35 13.58 0.12 -1.58
N PRO A 36 14.39 -0.95 -1.59
CA PRO A 36 15.05 -1.43 -0.38
C PRO A 36 15.85 -0.32 0.30
N ILE A 37 15.71 -0.19 1.62
CA ILE A 37 16.50 0.77 2.41
C ILE A 37 17.97 0.36 2.47
N ASP A 38 18.23 -0.95 2.45
CA ASP A 38 19.57 -1.55 2.45
C ASP A 38 19.72 -2.43 1.20
N VAL A 39 20.54 -1.98 0.26
CA VAL A 39 20.75 -2.64 -1.04
C VAL A 39 21.49 -3.97 -0.92
N ASP A 40 22.27 -4.15 0.14
CA ASP A 40 23.01 -5.39 0.40
C ASP A 40 22.22 -6.37 1.27
N TYR A 41 21.01 -5.98 1.72
CA TYR A 41 20.13 -6.79 2.58
C TYR A 41 20.81 -7.33 3.85
N LYS A 42 21.72 -6.54 4.44
CA LYS A 42 22.48 -6.92 5.64
C LYS A 42 21.72 -6.64 6.93
N ARG A 43 20.67 -5.81 6.89
CA ARG A 43 19.98 -5.31 8.09
C ARG A 43 18.47 -5.53 8.02
N ASN A 44 17.90 -5.90 9.17
CA ASN A 44 16.45 -5.95 9.40
C ASN A 44 15.66 -6.81 8.42
N VAL A 45 16.32 -7.77 7.76
CA VAL A 45 15.69 -8.79 6.94
C VAL A 45 14.92 -9.77 7.82
N LEU A 46 13.72 -10.14 7.40
CA LEU A 46 12.84 -11.05 8.12
C LEU A 46 12.42 -12.21 7.21
N VAL A 47 12.12 -13.35 7.82
CA VAL A 47 11.39 -14.45 7.17
C VAL A 47 9.92 -14.29 7.53
N ALA A 48 9.08 -14.21 6.51
CA ALA A 48 7.64 -14.03 6.67
C ALA A 48 6.86 -15.19 6.03
N VAL A 49 5.77 -15.60 6.67
CA VAL A 49 4.78 -16.48 6.03
C VAL A 49 3.97 -15.68 5.03
N ASP A 50 3.86 -16.18 3.81
CA ASP A 50 3.00 -15.60 2.77
C ASP A 50 1.57 -16.10 2.91
N ALA A 51 0.65 -15.22 3.31
CA ALA A 51 -0.77 -15.56 3.46
C ALA A 51 -1.63 -15.07 2.29
N VAL A 52 -1.05 -14.35 1.31
CA VAL A 52 -1.80 -13.64 0.26
C VAL A 52 -1.31 -13.95 -1.16
N GLY A 53 -0.21 -14.68 -1.31
CA GLY A 53 0.34 -15.07 -2.60
C GLY A 53 1.33 -14.07 -3.20
N ALA A 54 2.15 -13.43 -2.36
CA ALA A 54 3.12 -12.44 -2.81
C ALA A 54 4.24 -13.02 -3.69
N GLY A 55 4.64 -12.29 -4.72
CA GLY A 55 5.75 -12.58 -5.62
C GLY A 55 7.05 -11.90 -5.19
N GLU A 56 8.16 -12.34 -5.78
CA GLU A 56 9.45 -11.65 -5.63
C GLU A 56 9.38 -10.23 -6.22
N GLY A 57 10.01 -9.27 -5.56
CA GLY A 57 10.03 -7.87 -5.97
C GLY A 57 8.80 -7.07 -5.55
N GLU A 58 7.71 -7.70 -5.11
CA GLU A 58 6.51 -7.01 -4.66
C GLU A 58 6.74 -6.25 -3.35
N VAL A 59 6.09 -5.08 -3.24
CA VAL A 59 5.98 -4.34 -1.98
C VAL A 59 4.80 -4.89 -1.21
N VAL A 60 5.03 -5.18 0.07
CA VAL A 60 4.10 -5.91 0.93
C VAL A 60 3.95 -5.24 2.29
N MET A 61 2.80 -5.48 2.92
CA MET A 61 2.53 -5.09 4.29
C MET A 61 2.60 -6.31 5.21
N THR A 62 3.41 -6.20 6.26
CA THR A 62 3.61 -7.27 7.23
C THR A 62 3.05 -6.93 8.60
N ALA A 63 2.57 -7.95 9.32
CA ALA A 63 2.38 -7.91 10.76
C ALA A 63 3.41 -8.79 11.45
N SER A 64 3.80 -8.39 12.65
CA SER A 64 4.76 -9.14 13.48
C SER A 64 4.22 -9.41 14.88
N GLY A 65 4.85 -10.32 15.63
CA GLY A 65 4.44 -10.69 16.97
C GLY A 65 3.12 -11.46 17.00
N SER A 66 2.32 -11.27 18.06
CA SER A 66 1.03 -11.97 18.21
C SER A 66 0.04 -11.68 17.07
N SER A 67 0.11 -10.49 16.47
CA SER A 67 -0.71 -10.11 15.32
C SER A 67 -0.41 -10.95 14.08
N ALA A 68 0.79 -11.53 13.97
CA ALA A 68 1.12 -12.40 12.84
C ALA A 68 0.29 -13.69 12.81
N ARG A 69 -0.35 -14.06 13.92
CA ARG A 69 -1.25 -15.23 14.04
C ARG A 69 -2.72 -14.90 13.81
N GLN A 70 -3.05 -13.70 13.34
CA GLN A 70 -4.43 -13.26 13.14
C GLN A 70 -4.94 -13.45 11.69
N THR A 71 -4.25 -14.26 10.88
CA THR A 71 -4.74 -14.65 9.54
C THR A 71 -5.30 -16.06 9.56
N ALA A 72 -6.16 -16.41 8.59
CA ALA A 72 -6.67 -17.78 8.44
C ALA A 72 -5.53 -18.81 8.30
N LEU A 73 -4.43 -18.43 7.63
CA LEU A 73 -3.28 -19.30 7.43
C LEU A 73 -2.38 -19.41 8.66
N THR A 74 -2.39 -18.46 9.60
CA THR A 74 -1.39 -18.43 10.69
C THR A 74 -1.98 -18.57 12.08
N LYS A 75 -3.31 -18.71 12.19
CA LYS A 75 -4.03 -18.88 13.45
C LYS A 75 -3.49 -20.06 14.27
N ASP A 76 -3.05 -19.76 15.49
CA ASP A 76 -2.50 -20.72 16.47
C ASP A 76 -1.23 -21.47 16.01
N ARG A 77 -0.46 -20.85 15.11
CA ARG A 77 0.79 -21.41 14.55
C ARG A 77 2.02 -20.60 15.00
N PRO A 78 3.23 -21.19 15.07
CA PRO A 78 4.42 -20.52 15.55
C PRO A 78 5.00 -19.55 14.50
N VAL A 79 4.26 -18.49 14.20
CA VAL A 79 4.60 -17.47 13.20
C VAL A 79 4.79 -16.13 13.90
N ASP A 80 5.93 -15.50 13.66
CA ASP A 80 6.25 -14.16 14.18
C ASP A 80 6.13 -13.06 13.13
N THR A 81 6.20 -13.37 11.83
CA THR A 81 5.97 -12.39 10.76
C THR A 81 5.13 -13.00 9.64
N VAL A 82 4.12 -12.28 9.19
CA VAL A 82 3.22 -12.68 8.10
C VAL A 82 3.07 -11.54 7.09
N ILE A 83 3.07 -11.88 5.81
CA ILE A 83 2.65 -10.99 4.73
C ILE A 83 1.12 -11.07 4.65
N MET A 84 0.46 -9.97 4.95
CA MET A 84 -1.00 -9.86 5.05
C MET A 84 -1.61 -9.01 3.95
N GLY A 85 -0.79 -8.42 3.08
CA GLY A 85 -1.26 -7.66 1.92
C GLY A 85 -0.13 -7.34 0.96
N ILE A 86 -0.46 -7.31 -0.32
CA ILE A 86 0.39 -6.77 -1.39
C ILE A 86 -0.02 -5.31 -1.58
N VAL A 87 0.95 -4.43 -1.71
CA VAL A 87 0.71 -2.99 -1.87
C VAL A 87 0.46 -2.70 -3.34
N ASP A 88 -0.67 -2.09 -3.66
CA ASP A 88 -0.98 -1.64 -5.03
C ASP A 88 -0.43 -0.25 -5.31
N SER A 89 -0.49 0.64 -4.31
CA SER A 89 0.05 2.01 -4.42
C SER A 89 0.39 2.61 -3.05
N LEU A 90 1.26 3.62 -3.06
CA LEU A 90 1.53 4.49 -1.92
C LEU A 90 1.30 5.94 -2.34
N GLU A 91 0.52 6.68 -1.56
CA GLU A 91 0.29 8.11 -1.75
C GLU A 91 0.82 8.89 -0.55
N VAL A 92 1.68 9.87 -0.81
CA VAL A 92 2.33 10.70 0.20
C VAL A 92 2.20 12.15 -0.23
N GLY A 93 1.50 12.96 0.58
CA GLY A 93 1.32 14.38 0.31
C GLY A 93 0.60 14.69 -1.01
N GLY A 94 -0.39 13.87 -1.39
CA GLY A 94 -1.16 14.05 -2.63
C GLY A 94 -0.45 13.55 -3.89
N LYS A 95 0.67 12.83 -3.76
CA LYS A 95 1.43 12.27 -4.88
C LYS A 95 1.63 10.78 -4.68
N PHE A 96 1.41 10.02 -5.74
CA PHE A 96 1.74 8.59 -5.76
C PHE A 96 3.25 8.41 -5.82
N THR A 97 3.82 7.80 -4.78
CA THR A 97 5.25 7.51 -4.67
C THR A 97 5.58 6.08 -5.08
N TYR A 98 4.60 5.18 -5.03
CA TYR A 98 4.71 3.82 -5.53
C TYR A 98 3.43 3.42 -6.25
N LEU A 99 3.59 2.68 -7.34
CA LEU A 99 2.54 1.98 -8.06
C LEU A 99 3.05 0.61 -8.45
N LYS A 100 2.26 -0.42 -8.16
CA LYS A 100 2.54 -1.76 -8.65
C LYS A 100 2.50 -1.78 -10.18
N GLU A 101 3.45 -2.51 -10.79
CA GLU A 101 3.47 -2.66 -12.25
C GLU A 101 2.14 -3.21 -12.76
N GLY A 102 1.64 -2.63 -13.86
CA GLY A 102 0.35 -3.00 -14.45
C GLY A 102 -0.87 -2.31 -13.83
N LEU A 103 -0.70 -1.42 -12.83
CA LEU A 103 -1.78 -0.63 -12.27
C LEU A 103 -1.82 0.77 -12.91
N GLU A 104 -2.93 1.11 -13.56
CA GLU A 104 -3.19 2.47 -14.05
C GLU A 104 -4.03 3.26 -13.04
N ILE A 105 -3.54 4.43 -12.63
CA ILE A 105 -4.35 5.37 -11.84
C ILE A 105 -5.23 6.16 -12.79
N THR A 106 -6.52 5.82 -12.82
CA THR A 106 -7.51 6.72 -13.40
C THR A 106 -7.63 7.93 -12.47
N LYS A 107 -7.10 9.09 -12.91
CA LYS A 107 -7.30 10.36 -12.19
C LYS A 107 -8.80 10.54 -11.96
N PRO A 108 -9.25 10.92 -10.76
CA PRO A 108 -10.66 11.24 -10.55
C PRO A 108 -11.04 12.31 -11.56
N LYS A 109 -12.11 12.05 -12.33
CA LYS A 109 -12.68 13.05 -13.24
C LYS A 109 -12.92 14.31 -12.42
N THR A 110 -12.15 15.35 -12.67
CA THR A 110 -12.43 16.69 -12.14
C THR A 110 -13.87 17.00 -12.55
N VAL A 111 -14.80 16.94 -11.61
CA VAL A 111 -16.16 17.43 -11.83
C VAL A 111 -15.99 18.93 -12.02
N MET A 112 -15.94 19.36 -13.27
CA MET A 112 -16.05 20.77 -13.63
C MET A 112 -17.30 21.28 -12.93
N LYS A 113 -17.13 22.12 -11.91
CA LYS A 113 -18.24 22.93 -11.41
C LYS A 113 -18.67 23.80 -12.58
N ALA A 114 -19.84 23.51 -13.13
CA ALA A 114 -20.54 24.47 -13.97
C ALA A 114 -20.88 25.67 -13.08
N GLU A 115 -20.10 26.74 -13.18
CA GLU A 115 -20.52 28.04 -12.67
C GLU A 115 -21.75 28.46 -13.47
N GLY A 116 -22.91 28.37 -12.82
CA GLY A 116 -24.17 28.79 -13.38
C GLY A 116 -24.17 30.30 -13.65
N ASP A 117 -24.46 30.64 -14.90
CA ASP A 117 -24.95 31.93 -15.34
C ASP A 117 -26.10 32.42 -14.43
N VAL A 118 -25.82 33.38 -13.55
CA VAL A 118 -26.86 34.22 -12.96
C VAL A 118 -26.67 35.64 -13.47
N LYS A 119 -27.22 35.88 -14.68
CA LYS A 119 -27.52 37.22 -15.17
C LYS A 119 -28.51 37.90 -14.21
N ARG A 120 -28.01 38.70 -13.27
CA ARG A 120 -28.84 39.67 -12.53
C ARG A 120 -29.21 40.82 -13.45
N LYS A 121 -30.43 40.74 -13.99
CA LYS A 121 -31.16 41.81 -14.67
C LYS A 121 -31.61 42.81 -13.59
N VAL A 122 -30.85 43.89 -13.37
CA VAL A 122 -31.33 45.00 -12.53
C VAL A 122 -32.09 46.00 -13.40
N VAL A 123 -33.33 46.21 -13.00
CA VAL A 123 -34.36 47.03 -13.62
C VAL A 123 -34.03 48.53 -13.47
N LYS A 124 -34.27 49.28 -14.56
CA LYS A 124 -34.27 50.74 -14.62
C LYS A 124 -35.19 51.37 -13.56
N LYS A 125 -34.65 52.33 -12.78
CA LYS A 125 -35.26 53.62 -12.41
C LYS A 125 -34.08 54.59 -12.32
N GLY A 126 -33.99 55.72 -13.01
CA GLY A 126 -35.02 56.64 -13.43
C GLY A 126 -34.87 57.92 -12.59
N GLY A 127 -34.22 58.94 -13.15
CA GLY A 127 -34.40 60.33 -12.74
C GLY A 127 -33.26 60.96 -11.92
N GLY A 128 -32.77 62.11 -12.38
CA GLY A 128 -32.06 63.05 -11.51
C GLY A 128 -30.90 63.78 -12.18
N LYS A 129 -31.21 64.85 -12.92
CA LYS A 129 -30.28 65.70 -13.65
C LYS A 129 -29.88 66.90 -12.76
N ARG A 130 -28.62 67.35 -12.92
CA ARG A 130 -28.11 68.74 -12.85
C ARG A 130 -27.28 69.19 -11.64
N ARG A 131 -26.13 69.73 -12.05
CA ARG A 131 -25.24 70.77 -11.48
C ARG A 131 -24.19 70.29 -10.50
#